data_AF-A0A354A0P3-F1
#
_entry.id   AF-A0A354A0P3-F1
#
_cell.length_a   1.000
_cell.length_b   1.000
_cell.length_c   1.000
_cell.angle_alpha   90.00
_cell.angle_beta   90.00
_cell.angle_gamma   90.00
#
_symmetry.space_group_name_H-M   'P 1'
#
loop_
_entity.id
_entity.type
_entity.pdbx_description
1 polymer ?
#
loop_
_entity_poly.entity_id
_entity_poly.type
_entity_poly.pdbx_seq_one_letter_code
_entity_poly.pdbx_strand_id
1 'polypeptide(L)'
;MKNYSQQIIISKQKAMKPTDDEEIRREFWVRQGRQLLAIALALFLVLLMAVVYKRHDLFGEYSKKTLMAAQLLVITAFIGFTAFNWRCPSCKKYLGKDIYKRACRHCKTRFR
;
A
#
# COMPACT_ATOMS: atom_id res chain seq x y z
N MET A 1 46.96 -16.76 -2.48
CA MET A 1 46.16 -15.81 -1.67
C MET A 1 45.09 -15.11 -2.53
N LYS A 2 44.14 -15.85 -3.11
CA LYS A 2 43.04 -15.28 -3.92
C LYS A 2 41.70 -15.90 -3.51
N ASN A 3 41.33 -15.85 -2.22
CA ASN A 3 40.15 -16.62 -1.77
C ASN A 3 39.26 -15.96 -0.71
N TYR A 4 39.57 -14.74 -0.25
CA TYR A 4 38.70 -14.04 0.71
C TYR A 4 37.74 -13.07 0.00
N SER A 5 38.23 -12.26 -0.94
CA SER A 5 37.38 -11.33 -1.71
C SER A 5 36.36 -12.02 -2.61
N GLN A 6 36.65 -13.19 -3.18
CA GLN A 6 35.66 -13.94 -3.98
C GLN A 6 34.54 -14.54 -3.12
N GLN A 7 34.83 -15.00 -1.90
CA GLN A 7 33.80 -15.52 -1.00
C GLN A 7 32.84 -14.43 -0.49
N ILE A 8 33.30 -13.18 -0.34
CA ILE A 8 32.43 -12.05 0.02
C ILE A 8 31.47 -11.68 -1.13
N ILE A 9 31.90 -11.80 -2.38
CA ILE A 9 31.05 -11.54 -3.56
C ILE A 9 29.99 -12.65 -3.70
N ILE A 10 30.38 -13.92 -3.53
CA ILE A 10 29.48 -15.08 -3.66
C ILE A 10 28.47 -15.15 -2.49
N SER A 11 28.87 -14.77 -1.26
CA SER A 11 27.95 -14.69 -0.12
C SER A 11 26.93 -13.55 -0.25
N LYS A 12 27.30 -12.40 -0.84
CA LYS A 12 26.34 -11.34 -1.20
C LYS A 12 25.40 -11.73 -2.33
N GLN A 13 25.81 -12.63 -3.23
CA GLN A 13 24.96 -13.16 -4.31
C GLN A 13 24.08 -14.35 -3.87
N LYS A 14 24.40 -15.02 -2.76
CA LYS A 14 23.67 -16.19 -2.24
C LYS A 14 22.35 -15.88 -1.51
N ALA A 15 21.93 -14.62 -1.39
CA ALA A 15 20.80 -14.23 -0.55
C ALA A 15 19.54 -13.77 -1.32
N MET A 16 19.23 -14.40 -2.46
CA MET A 16 17.88 -14.38 -3.04
C MET A 16 17.71 -15.61 -3.91
N LYS A 17 17.02 -16.64 -3.40
CA LYS A 17 16.68 -17.81 -4.21
C LYS A 17 15.59 -17.42 -5.21
N PRO A 18 15.50 -18.07 -6.39
CA PRO A 18 14.45 -17.81 -7.37
C PRO A 18 13.02 -17.99 -6.82
N THR A 19 12.85 -18.75 -5.74
CA THR A 19 11.60 -18.87 -4.97
C THR A 19 11.21 -17.57 -4.24
N ASP A 20 12.21 -16.80 -3.80
CA ASP A 20 12.01 -15.59 -2.99
C ASP A 20 11.54 -14.42 -3.87
N ASP A 21 12.01 -14.36 -5.12
CA ASP A 21 11.59 -13.32 -6.06
C ASP A 21 10.12 -13.44 -6.46
N GLU A 22 9.63 -14.66 -6.69
CA GLU A 22 8.21 -14.90 -6.97
C GLU A 22 7.33 -14.58 -5.74
N GLU A 23 7.80 -14.93 -4.54
CA GLU A 23 7.11 -14.61 -3.30
C GLU A 23 7.04 -13.09 -3.07
N ILE A 24 8.15 -12.38 -3.25
CA ILE A 24 8.21 -10.91 -3.16
C ILE A 24 7.24 -10.27 -4.16
N ARG A 25 7.22 -10.76 -5.40
CA ARG A 25 6.29 -10.28 -6.43
C ARG A 25 4.86 -10.53 -5.96
N ARG A 26 4.52 -11.75 -5.57
CA ARG A 26 3.18 -12.11 -5.07
C ARG A 26 2.75 -11.20 -3.92
N GLU A 27 3.60 -10.99 -2.93
CA GLU A 27 3.32 -10.07 -1.82
C GLU A 27 3.08 -8.63 -2.28
N PHE A 28 3.89 -8.14 -3.23
CA PHE A 28 3.68 -6.81 -3.81
C PHE A 28 2.31 -6.70 -4.48
N TRP A 29 1.92 -7.69 -5.29
CA TRP A 29 0.61 -7.71 -5.96
C TRP A 29 -0.55 -7.74 -4.96
N VAL A 30 -0.45 -8.50 -3.88
CA VAL A 30 -1.46 -8.51 -2.80
C VAL A 30 -1.55 -7.14 -2.13
N ARG A 31 -0.42 -6.50 -1.81
CA ARG A 31 -0.39 -5.15 -1.22
C ARG A 31 -0.96 -4.10 -2.18
N GLN A 32 -0.69 -4.23 -3.48
CA GLN A 32 -1.20 -3.37 -4.54
C GLN A 32 -2.71 -3.49 -4.70
N GLY A 33 -3.24 -4.72 -4.77
CA GLY A 33 -4.67 -4.97 -4.83
C GLY A 33 -5.39 -4.42 -3.60
N ARG A 34 -4.85 -4.64 -2.40
CA ARG A 34 -5.35 -4.06 -1.15
C ARG A 34 -5.35 -2.53 -1.15
N GLN A 35 -4.33 -1.89 -1.72
CA GLN A 35 -4.26 -0.43 -1.84
C GLN A 35 -5.30 0.12 -2.82
N LEU A 36 -5.48 -0.53 -3.97
CA LEU A 36 -6.50 -0.17 -4.95
C LEU A 36 -7.91 -0.31 -4.37
N LEU A 37 -8.18 -1.42 -3.69
CA LEU A 37 -9.45 -1.64 -2.99
C LEU A 37 -9.68 -0.57 -1.92
N ALA A 38 -8.66 -0.23 -1.12
CA ALA A 38 -8.76 0.81 -0.11
C ALA A 38 -9.05 2.19 -0.72
N ILE A 39 -8.43 2.53 -1.86
CA ILE A 39 -8.71 3.77 -2.60
C ILE A 39 -10.16 3.78 -3.08
N ALA A 40 -10.61 2.69 -3.72
CA ALA A 40 -11.98 2.58 -4.22
C ALA A 40 -13.01 2.70 -3.10
N LEU A 41 -12.79 2.00 -1.97
CA LEU A 41 -13.66 2.07 -0.79
C LEU A 41 -13.66 3.46 -0.16
N ALA A 42 -12.49 4.10 -0.01
CA ALA A 42 -12.41 5.44 0.55
C ALA A 42 -13.19 6.44 -0.31
N LEU A 43 -12.96 6.42 -1.64
CA LEU A 43 -13.69 7.29 -2.57
C LEU A 43 -15.19 7.02 -2.55
N PHE A 44 -15.60 5.74 -2.54
CA PHE A 44 -17.00 5.36 -2.43
C PHE A 44 -17.64 5.92 -1.16
N LEU A 45 -17.00 5.78 0.00
CA LEU A 45 -17.52 6.28 1.28
C LEU A 45 -17.59 7.82 1.30
N VAL A 46 -16.59 8.51 0.75
CA VAL A 46 -16.62 9.99 0.62
C VAL A 46 -17.81 10.44 -0.22
N LEU A 47 -18.01 9.80 -1.38
CA LEU A 47 -19.13 10.13 -2.27
C LEU A 47 -20.47 9.77 -1.65
N LEU A 48 -20.56 8.64 -0.96
CA LEU A 48 -21.76 8.22 -0.25
C LEU A 48 -22.15 9.25 0.81
N MET A 49 -21.20 9.75 1.61
CA MET A 49 -21.45 10.82 2.59
C MET A 49 -21.93 12.12 1.93
N ALA A 50 -21.40 12.48 0.76
CA ALA A 50 -21.87 13.63 0.00
C ALA A 50 -23.30 13.45 -0.53
N VAL A 51 -23.67 12.23 -0.94
CA VAL A 51 -25.05 11.89 -1.35
C VAL A 51 -25.99 11.94 -0.15
N VAL A 52 -25.62 11.33 0.98
CA VAL A 52 -26.41 11.36 2.22
C VAL A 52 -26.64 12.81 2.69
N TYR A 53 -25.63 13.66 2.58
CA TYR A 53 -25.77 15.09 2.89
C TYR A 53 -26.74 15.84 1.97
N LYS A 54 -26.90 15.43 0.71
CA LYS A 54 -27.82 16.08 -0.23
C LYS A 54 -29.22 15.47 -0.23
N ARG A 55 -29.34 14.19 0.11
CA ARG A 55 -30.57 13.39 -0.02
C ARG A 55 -31.12 12.99 1.34
N HIS A 56 -31.45 13.99 2.14
CA HIS A 56 -32.11 13.80 3.44
C HIS A 56 -33.47 13.10 3.32
N ASP A 57 -34.09 13.16 2.13
CA ASP A 57 -35.33 12.46 1.76
C ASP A 57 -35.21 10.92 1.84
N LEU A 58 -34.01 10.38 1.58
CA LEU A 58 -33.78 8.92 1.49
C LEU A 58 -33.11 8.35 2.74
N PHE A 59 -32.29 9.14 3.42
CA PHE A 59 -31.43 8.67 4.53
C PHE A 59 -31.78 9.29 5.88
N GLY A 60 -32.72 10.23 5.92
CA GLY A 60 -33.06 10.99 7.12
C GLY A 60 -32.11 12.15 7.40
N GLU A 61 -32.40 12.87 8.47
CA GLU A 61 -31.61 14.03 8.89
C GLU A 61 -30.42 13.62 9.74
N TYR A 62 -29.21 13.79 9.17
CA TYR A 62 -27.97 13.67 9.92
C TYR A 62 -27.40 15.04 10.25
N SER A 63 -26.91 15.21 11.47
CA SER A 63 -26.17 16.41 11.85
C SER A 63 -24.89 16.55 11.01
N LYS A 64 -24.60 17.78 10.58
CA LYS A 64 -23.34 18.14 9.91
C LYS A 64 -22.11 17.68 10.70
N LYS A 65 -22.16 17.75 12.03
CA LYS A 65 -21.06 17.32 12.91
C LYS A 65 -20.79 15.83 12.78
N THR A 66 -21.84 15.01 12.71
CA THR A 66 -21.73 13.55 12.57
C THR A 66 -21.12 13.18 11.23
N LEU A 67 -21.58 13.80 10.13
CA LEU A 67 -21.03 13.54 8.79
C LEU A 67 -19.56 13.99 8.68
N MET A 68 -19.22 15.14 9.26
CA MET A 68 -17.82 15.61 9.31
C MET A 68 -16.92 14.67 10.13
N ALA A 69 -17.40 14.19 11.28
CA ALA A 69 -16.65 13.23 12.09
C ALA A 69 -16.44 11.90 11.34
N ALA A 70 -17.48 11.39 10.68
CA ALA A 70 -17.39 10.19 9.85
C ALA A 70 -16.39 10.37 8.69
N GLN A 71 -16.42 11.52 8.01
CA GLN A 71 -15.48 11.85 6.94
C GLN A 71 -14.04 11.88 7.45
N LEU A 72 -13.79 12.51 8.59
CA LEU A 72 -12.47 12.56 9.22
C LEU A 72 -11.97 11.15 9.62
N LEU A 73 -12.86 10.30 10.13
CA LEU A 73 -12.53 8.92 10.45
C LEU A 73 -12.14 8.12 9.21
N VAL A 74 -12.88 8.23 8.10
CA VAL A 74 -12.56 7.56 6.83
C VAL A 74 -11.20 8.00 6.31
N ILE A 75 -10.91 9.31 6.30
CA ILE A 75 -9.62 9.84 5.83
C ILE A 75 -8.48 9.34 6.71
N THR A 76 -8.62 9.43 8.03
CA THR A 76 -7.60 8.99 8.99
C THR A 76 -7.33 7.49 8.86
N ALA A 77 -8.39 6.68 8.77
CA ALA A 77 -8.29 5.24 8.58
C ALA A 77 -7.58 4.89 7.26
N PHE A 78 -7.92 5.57 6.15
CA PHE A 78 -7.28 5.36 4.86
C PHE A 78 -5.78 5.72 4.89
N ILE A 79 -5.41 6.84 5.52
CA ILE A 79 -4.01 7.25 5.66
C ILE A 79 -3.23 6.24 6.50
N GLY A 80 -3.78 5.84 7.65
CA GLY A 80 -3.15 4.85 8.53
C GLY A 80 -2.95 3.50 7.84
N PHE A 81 -3.99 3.01 7.16
CA PHE A 81 -3.91 1.80 6.35
C PHE A 81 -2.84 1.91 5.27
N THR A 82 -2.82 3.01 4.51
CA THR A 82 -1.84 3.24 3.44
C THR A 82 -0.42 3.26 3.99
N ALA A 83 -0.18 3.96 5.10
CA ALA A 83 1.14 4.03 5.74
C ALA A 83 1.64 2.64 6.16
N PHE A 84 0.76 1.79 6.69
CA PHE A 84 1.10 0.44 7.11
C PHE A 84 1.28 -0.53 5.92
N ASN A 85 0.32 -0.54 4.99
CA ASN A 85 0.28 -1.48 3.87
C ASN A 85 1.32 -1.17 2.79
N TRP A 86 1.56 0.12 2.49
CA TRP A 86 2.33 0.60 1.32
C TRP A 86 3.84 0.63 1.56
N ARG A 87 4.39 -0.53 1.91
CA ARG A 87 5.81 -0.76 2.19
C ARG A 87 6.35 -1.88 1.31
N CYS A 88 7.63 -1.77 0.94
CA CYS A 88 8.31 -2.77 0.13
C CYS A 88 8.32 -4.13 0.86
N PRO A 89 7.92 -5.24 0.22
CA PRO A 89 7.90 -6.55 0.88
C PRO A 89 9.29 -7.01 1.31
N SER A 90 10.34 -6.65 0.57
CA SER A 90 11.74 -6.99 0.89
C SER A 90 12.35 -6.12 2.00
N CYS A 91 12.40 -4.79 1.82
CA CYS A 91 13.11 -3.90 2.77
C CYS A 91 12.21 -3.11 3.74
N LYS A 92 10.88 -3.29 3.68
CA LYS A 92 9.86 -2.62 4.50
C LYS A 92 9.85 -1.08 4.47
N LYS A 93 10.66 -0.46 3.60
CA LYS A 93 10.66 1.00 3.36
C LYS A 93 9.45 1.43 2.53
N TYR A 94 8.99 2.66 2.73
CA TYR A 94 7.86 3.25 2.01
C TYR A 94 8.10 3.25 0.50
N LEU A 95 7.10 2.80 -0.26
CA LEU A 95 7.21 2.66 -1.71
C LEU A 95 7.10 3.98 -2.46
N GLY A 96 6.58 5.05 -1.86
CA GLY A 96 6.35 6.33 -2.54
C GLY A 96 4.96 6.42 -3.18
N LYS A 97 4.70 7.51 -3.90
CA LYS A 97 3.35 7.87 -4.41
C LYS A 97 2.82 7.03 -5.58
N ASP A 98 3.69 6.32 -6.27
CA ASP A 98 3.33 5.60 -7.49
C ASP A 98 2.95 4.15 -7.17
N ILE A 99 1.73 3.77 -7.56
CA ILE A 99 1.13 2.44 -7.32
C ILE A 99 1.66 1.39 -8.28
N TYR A 100 2.09 1.78 -9.49
CA TYR A 100 2.53 0.87 -10.55
C TYR A 100 4.06 0.76 -10.61
N LYS A 101 4.68 0.59 -9.42
CA LYS A 101 6.13 0.44 -9.28
C LYS A 101 6.64 -0.80 -10.00
N ARG A 102 7.68 -0.61 -10.83
CA ARG A 102 8.46 -1.73 -11.39
C ARG A 102 9.51 -2.27 -10.42
N ALA A 103 10.07 -1.41 -9.58
CA ALA A 103 11.07 -1.78 -8.59
C ALA A 103 11.08 -0.85 -7.36
N CYS A 104 11.64 -1.32 -6.25
CA CYS A 104 11.85 -0.51 -5.05
C CYS A 104 13.02 0.47 -5.24
N ARG A 105 12.80 1.76 -4.97
CA ARG A 105 13.86 2.78 -5.06
C ARG A 105 15.00 2.55 -4.05
N HIS A 106 14.72 1.89 -2.93
CA HIS A 106 15.64 1.73 -1.80
C HIS A 106 16.49 0.45 -1.90
N CYS A 107 15.89 -0.71 -2.15
CA CYS A 107 16.60 -1.99 -2.21
C CYS A 107 16.75 -2.57 -3.63
N LYS A 108 16.19 -1.89 -4.65
CA LYS A 108 16.26 -2.28 -6.07
C LYS A 108 15.57 -3.59 -6.44
N THR A 109 14.95 -4.29 -5.49
CA THR A 109 14.09 -5.45 -5.75
C THR A 109 13.04 -5.12 -6.81
N ARG A 110 12.92 -5.98 -7.81
CA ARG A 110 11.96 -5.84 -8.92
C ARG A 110 10.64 -6.51 -8.58
N PHE A 111 9.55 -5.87 -8.98
CA PHE A 111 8.20 -6.41 -8.89
C PHE A 111 7.72 -6.93 -10.26
N ARG A 112 8.39 -6.50 -11.34
CA ARG A 112 8.17 -6.87 -12.74
C ARG A 112 9.48 -6.81 -13.52
#